data_AF-A0A7S0PXD7-F1
#
_entry.id   AF-A0A7S0PXD7-F1
#
_cell.length_a   1.000
_cell.length_b   1.000
_cell.length_c   1.000
_cell.angle_alpha   90.00
_cell.angle_beta   90.00
_cell.angle_gamma   90.00
#
_symmetry.space_group_name_H-M   'P 1'
#
loop_
_entity.id
_entity.type
_entity.pdbx_description
1 polymer ?
#
loop_
_entity_poly.entity_id
_entity_poly.type
_entity_poly.pdbx_seq_one_letter_code
_entity_poly.pdbx_strand_id
1 'polypeptide(L)'
;MTTQSIAAASCLRAASAAASIVVKTIDTEHALLAKSLSEVLMDSKLASQLLTKLQALALTTTALLLTSRESVNQILGDNGGHGFSEAVFTALRAVIRRLRLVCELPPCQARRAPIVFTAPHTLELQRDGCVTHAREDYTGTIALRLADLIGGAYIGWATQERDRVKALINNTGAPDASNRDPNYLRDDEQRDSPWFNALRSAREQLGAAVLREEGRTVVGYLHVDVHGTRDPPVWEVD
;
A
#
# COMPACT_ATOMS: atom_id res chain seq x y z
N MET A 1 8.51 -38.38 30.25
CA MET A 1 8.67 -37.49 29.08
C MET A 1 9.18 -36.16 29.56
N THR A 2 10.41 -35.81 29.18
CA THR A 2 11.19 -34.71 29.74
C THR A 2 10.82 -33.37 29.11
N THR A 3 10.76 -32.32 29.92
CA THR A 3 10.48 -30.92 29.55
C THR A 3 11.36 -30.39 28.41
N GLN A 4 12.56 -30.96 28.22
CA GLN A 4 13.45 -30.64 27.09
C GLN A 4 12.87 -31.01 25.71
N SER A 5 12.07 -32.08 25.60
CA SER A 5 11.47 -32.51 24.32
C SER A 5 10.37 -31.54 23.85
N ILE A 6 9.64 -30.93 24.78
CA ILE A 6 8.57 -29.96 24.48
C ILE A 6 9.17 -28.62 24.00
N ALA A 7 10.25 -28.16 24.63
CA ALA A 7 10.94 -26.93 24.25
C ALA A 7 11.56 -27.01 22.84
N ALA A 8 12.20 -28.13 22.49
CA ALA A 8 12.75 -28.35 21.16
C ALA A 8 11.66 -28.39 20.07
N ALA A 9 10.55 -29.07 20.32
CA ALA A 9 9.41 -29.13 19.40
C ALA A 9 8.67 -27.79 19.26
N SER A 10 8.71 -26.92 20.27
CA SER A 10 8.20 -25.55 20.19
C SER A 10 9.11 -24.67 19.34
N CYS A 11 10.43 -24.77 19.54
CA CYS A 11 11.42 -24.02 18.76
C CYS A 11 11.41 -24.38 17.26
N LEU A 12 11.29 -25.68 16.92
CA LEU A 12 11.17 -26.14 15.54
C LEU A 12 9.88 -25.64 14.85
N ARG A 13 8.75 -25.60 15.58
CA ARG A 13 7.50 -25.05 15.04
C ARG A 13 7.58 -23.54 14.82
N ALA A 14 8.22 -22.80 15.73
CA ALA A 14 8.46 -21.37 15.57
C ALA A 14 9.37 -21.08 14.37
N ALA A 15 10.45 -21.84 14.18
CA ALA A 15 11.35 -21.69 13.04
C ALA A 15 10.67 -22.03 11.70
N SER A 16 9.85 -23.09 11.65
CA SER A 16 9.07 -23.45 10.47
C SER A 16 8.00 -22.40 10.13
N ALA A 17 7.33 -21.85 11.14
CA ALA A 17 6.35 -20.77 10.95
C ALA A 17 7.03 -19.48 10.45
N ALA A 18 8.17 -19.10 11.04
CA ALA A 18 8.95 -17.96 10.59
C ALA A 18 9.43 -18.13 9.14
N ALA A 19 9.97 -19.30 8.79
CA ALA A 19 10.36 -19.60 7.41
C ALA A 19 9.17 -19.54 6.44
N SER A 20 7.99 -20.06 6.82
CA SER A 20 6.79 -19.99 5.99
C SER A 20 6.28 -18.56 5.80
N ILE A 21 6.38 -17.70 6.82
CA ILE A 21 6.00 -16.29 6.72
C ILE A 21 6.95 -15.57 5.78
N VAL A 22 8.27 -15.77 5.92
CA VAL A 22 9.28 -15.15 5.06
C VAL A 22 9.06 -15.52 3.59
N VAL A 23 8.79 -16.79 3.29
CA VAL A 23 8.51 -17.24 1.91
C VAL A 23 7.26 -16.55 1.33
N LYS A 24 6.16 -16.50 2.09
CA LYS A 24 4.92 -15.83 1.63
C LYS A 24 5.11 -14.34 1.38
N THR A 25 5.90 -13.66 2.21
CA THR A 25 6.20 -12.24 2.03
C THR A 25 7.03 -12.00 0.76
N ILE A 26 8.02 -12.87 0.48
CA ILE A 26 8.83 -12.81 -0.73
C ILE A 26 7.96 -13.01 -1.98
N ASP A 27 7.08 -14.01 -1.99
CA ASP A 27 6.19 -14.26 -3.13
C ASP A 27 5.26 -13.07 -3.41
N THR A 28 4.78 -12.42 -2.36
CA THR A 28 3.91 -11.23 -2.47
C THR A 28 4.67 -10.02 -3.04
N GLU A 29 5.89 -9.76 -2.54
CA GLU A 29 6.77 -8.70 -3.05
C GLU A 29 7.16 -8.95 -4.52
N HIS A 30 7.46 -10.21 -4.88
CA HIS A 30 7.78 -10.59 -6.24
C HIS A 30 6.58 -10.44 -7.19
N ALA A 31 5.38 -10.83 -6.77
CA ALA A 31 4.17 -10.65 -7.57
C ALA A 31 3.86 -9.15 -7.80
N LEU A 32 4.01 -8.32 -6.76
CA LEU A 32 3.84 -6.88 -6.86
C LEU A 32 4.87 -6.25 -7.79
N LEU A 33 6.13 -6.65 -7.69
CA LEU A 33 7.21 -6.18 -8.55
C LEU A 33 6.99 -6.58 -10.01
N ALA A 34 6.61 -7.83 -10.26
CA ALA A 34 6.29 -8.34 -11.60
C ALA A 34 5.17 -7.52 -12.24
N LYS A 35 4.08 -7.30 -11.49
CA LYS A 35 2.96 -6.46 -11.93
C LYS A 35 3.42 -5.03 -12.22
N SER A 36 4.20 -4.44 -11.34
CA SER A 36 4.70 -3.07 -11.50
C SER A 36 5.55 -2.89 -12.75
N LEU A 37 6.45 -3.83 -13.03
CA LEU A 37 7.28 -3.82 -14.24
C LEU A 37 6.44 -3.96 -15.50
N SER A 38 5.46 -4.86 -15.50
CA SER A 38 4.59 -5.09 -16.66
C SER A 38 3.73 -3.88 -17.04
N GLU A 39 3.42 -3.01 -16.09
CA GLU A 39 2.66 -1.78 -16.36
C GLU A 39 3.53 -0.62 -16.87
N VAL A 40 4.82 -0.62 -16.51
CA VAL A 40 5.75 0.44 -16.92
C VAL A 40 6.45 0.12 -18.23
N LEU A 41 6.77 -1.17 -18.44
CA LEU A 41 7.54 -1.63 -19.58
C LEU A 41 6.61 -2.29 -20.60
N MET A 42 6.56 -1.71 -21.79
CA MET A 42 5.77 -2.25 -22.90
C MET A 42 6.35 -3.56 -23.45
N ASP A 43 7.65 -3.77 -23.30
CA ASP A 43 8.33 -5.01 -23.70
C ASP A 43 8.28 -6.05 -22.56
N SER A 44 7.44 -7.07 -22.74
CA SER A 44 7.24 -8.15 -21.77
C SER A 44 8.49 -9.02 -21.56
N LYS A 45 9.35 -9.16 -22.58
CA LYS A 45 10.61 -9.90 -22.47
C LYS A 45 11.59 -9.11 -21.61
N LEU A 46 11.70 -7.81 -21.85
CA LEU A 46 12.53 -6.93 -21.02
C LEU A 46 12.04 -6.90 -19.57
N ALA A 47 10.72 -6.79 -19.35
CA ALA A 47 10.13 -6.82 -18.02
C ALA A 47 10.46 -8.13 -17.27
N SER A 48 10.35 -9.27 -17.95
CA SER A 48 10.67 -10.59 -17.37
C SER A 48 12.16 -10.72 -17.05
N GLN A 49 13.04 -10.27 -17.93
CA GLN A 49 14.50 -10.30 -17.70
C GLN A 49 14.90 -9.42 -16.51
N LEU A 50 14.32 -8.21 -16.41
CA LEU A 50 14.55 -7.31 -15.28
C LEU A 50 14.00 -7.89 -13.98
N LEU A 51 12.80 -8.48 -14.00
CA LEU A 51 12.23 -9.15 -12.83
C LEU A 51 13.19 -10.22 -12.28
N THR A 52 13.66 -11.13 -13.14
CA THR A 52 14.61 -12.18 -12.74
C THR A 52 15.88 -11.59 -12.13
N LYS A 53 16.42 -10.51 -12.71
CA LYS A 53 17.62 -9.83 -12.17
C LYS A 53 17.34 -9.19 -10.81
N LEU A 54 16.24 -8.45 -10.65
CA LEU A 54 15.88 -7.81 -9.38
C LEU A 54 15.65 -8.85 -8.27
N GLN A 55 15.01 -9.97 -8.60
CA GLN A 55 14.81 -11.10 -7.67
C GLN A 55 16.14 -11.74 -7.26
N ALA A 56 17.04 -11.97 -8.22
CA ALA A 56 18.38 -12.51 -7.93
C ALA A 56 19.20 -11.60 -7.01
N LEU A 57 18.94 -10.28 -7.06
CA LEU A 57 19.58 -9.26 -6.22
C LEU A 57 18.79 -8.97 -4.93
N ALA A 58 17.72 -9.71 -4.66
CA ALA A 58 16.82 -9.51 -3.52
C ALA A 58 16.29 -8.06 -3.40
N LEU A 59 16.14 -7.35 -4.53
CA LEU A 59 15.57 -6.00 -4.56
C LEU A 59 14.05 -6.07 -4.46
N THR A 60 13.52 -5.72 -3.29
CA THR A 60 12.08 -5.66 -3.01
C THR A 60 11.46 -4.36 -3.52
N THR A 61 10.13 -4.28 -3.57
CA THR A 61 9.44 -3.02 -3.90
C THR A 61 9.76 -1.93 -2.88
N THR A 62 9.90 -2.31 -1.60
CA THR A 62 10.32 -1.39 -0.52
C THR A 62 11.72 -0.84 -0.75
N ALA A 63 12.67 -1.70 -1.12
CA ALA A 63 14.04 -1.27 -1.45
C ALA A 63 14.03 -0.27 -2.62
N LEU A 64 13.25 -0.55 -3.68
CA LEU A 64 13.10 0.35 -4.82
C LEU A 64 12.43 1.68 -4.46
N LEU A 65 11.58 1.72 -3.43
CA LEU A 65 10.96 2.96 -2.97
C LEU A 65 11.88 3.80 -2.07
N LEU A 66 12.82 3.20 -1.37
CA LEU A 66 13.70 3.89 -0.41
C LEU A 66 15.08 4.22 -0.97
N THR A 67 15.52 3.51 -2.01
CA THR A 67 16.87 3.64 -2.58
C THR A 67 16.88 4.63 -3.75
N SER A 68 17.96 5.41 -3.90
CA SER A 68 18.14 6.30 -5.06
C SER A 68 18.29 5.50 -6.36
N ARG A 69 17.92 6.12 -7.49
CA ARG A 69 18.06 5.50 -8.81
C ARG A 69 19.52 5.15 -9.09
N GLU A 70 20.44 6.04 -8.74
CA GLU A 70 21.89 5.87 -8.95
C GLU A 70 22.39 4.62 -8.22
N SER A 71 21.96 4.42 -6.97
CA SER A 71 22.36 3.26 -6.18
C SER A 71 21.76 1.96 -6.74
N VAL A 72 20.49 1.97 -7.16
CA VAL A 72 19.88 0.81 -7.84
C VAL A 72 20.58 0.50 -9.16
N ASN A 73 20.88 1.52 -9.96
CA ASN A 73 21.58 1.37 -11.24
C ASN A 73 23.02 0.86 -11.05
N GLN A 74 23.71 1.29 -10.00
CA GLN A 74 25.02 0.78 -9.64
C GLN A 74 24.95 -0.72 -9.32
N ILE A 75 24.02 -1.12 -8.45
CA ILE A 75 23.79 -2.53 -8.11
C ILE A 75 23.47 -3.37 -9.36
N LEU A 76 22.63 -2.85 -10.26
CA LEU A 76 22.32 -3.52 -11.52
C LEU A 76 23.55 -3.62 -12.43
N GLY A 77 24.32 -2.54 -12.58
CA GLY A 77 25.52 -2.47 -13.41
C GLY A 77 26.61 -3.44 -12.96
N ASP A 78 26.87 -3.49 -11.65
CA ASP A 78 27.83 -4.41 -11.03
C ASP A 78 27.46 -5.89 -11.26
N ASN A 79 26.20 -6.17 -11.60
CA ASN A 79 25.67 -7.50 -11.89
C ASN A 79 25.29 -7.68 -13.38
N GLY A 80 25.93 -6.91 -14.27
CA GLY A 80 25.77 -7.03 -15.73
C GLY A 80 24.35 -6.71 -16.21
N GLY A 81 23.62 -5.87 -15.49
CA GLY A 81 22.30 -5.35 -15.85
C GLY A 81 22.37 -3.95 -16.46
N HIS A 82 21.31 -3.57 -17.16
CA HIS A 82 21.11 -2.18 -17.58
C HIS A 82 20.36 -1.43 -16.48
N GLY A 83 20.83 -0.23 -16.15
CA GLY A 83 20.13 0.65 -15.23
C GLY A 83 18.82 1.20 -15.81
N PHE A 84 17.97 1.70 -14.93
CA PHE A 84 16.77 2.43 -15.28
C PHE A 84 17.10 3.86 -15.75
N SER A 85 16.36 4.36 -16.74
CA SER A 85 16.28 5.80 -16.98
C SER A 85 15.50 6.49 -15.86
N GLU A 86 15.64 7.82 -15.73
CA GLU A 86 14.90 8.62 -14.75
C GLU A 86 13.38 8.43 -14.88
N ALA A 87 12.87 8.51 -16.11
CA ALA A 87 11.45 8.37 -16.40
C ALA A 87 10.91 6.98 -16.03
N VAL A 88 11.64 5.91 -16.36
CA VAL A 88 11.22 4.53 -16.06
C VAL A 88 11.25 4.29 -14.54
N PHE A 89 12.29 4.75 -13.84
CA PHE A 89 12.39 4.55 -12.40
C PHE A 89 11.31 5.32 -11.63
N THR A 90 11.05 6.56 -12.04
CA THR A 90 9.97 7.38 -11.47
C THR A 90 8.60 6.73 -11.71
N ALA A 91 8.32 6.27 -12.93
CA ALA A 91 7.09 5.56 -13.25
C ALA A 91 6.94 4.25 -12.44
N LEU A 92 8.02 3.48 -12.29
CA LEU A 92 8.03 2.26 -11.49
C LEU A 92 7.69 2.53 -10.03
N ARG A 93 8.30 3.54 -9.39
CA ARG A 93 7.98 3.90 -8.01
C ARG A 93 6.53 4.37 -7.88
N ALA A 94 6.00 5.13 -8.84
CA ALA A 94 4.61 5.55 -8.84
C ALA A 94 3.64 4.36 -8.93
N VAL A 95 3.92 3.39 -9.83
CA VAL A 95 3.10 2.18 -9.98
C VAL A 95 3.17 1.31 -8.73
N ILE A 96 4.36 1.09 -8.16
CA ILE A 96 4.51 0.34 -6.90
C ILE A 96 3.64 0.96 -5.80
N ARG A 97 3.75 2.29 -5.58
CA ARG A 97 2.96 2.97 -4.54
C ARG A 97 1.46 2.89 -4.81
N ARG A 98 1.04 3.03 -6.07
CA ARG A 98 -0.37 2.92 -6.47
C ARG A 98 -0.91 1.52 -6.20
N LEU A 99 -0.14 0.47 -6.49
CA LEU A 99 -0.54 -0.92 -6.30
C LEU A 99 -0.58 -1.37 -4.83
N ARG A 100 0.00 -0.60 -3.91
CA ARG A 100 -0.17 -0.80 -2.46
C ARG A 100 -1.53 -0.33 -1.95
N LEU A 101 -2.20 0.54 -2.69
CA LEU A 101 -3.56 0.97 -2.40
C LEU A 101 -4.57 0.12 -3.19
N VAL A 102 -5.77 0.03 -2.63
CA VAL A 102 -6.98 -0.36 -3.34
C VAL A 102 -7.84 0.89 -3.54
N CYS A 103 -8.41 1.04 -4.72
CA CYS A 103 -9.42 2.05 -5.03
C CYS A 103 -10.63 1.31 -5.60
N GLU A 104 -11.66 1.14 -4.78
CA GLU A 104 -12.90 0.45 -5.15
C GLU A 104 -13.93 1.49 -5.56
N LEU A 105 -14.39 1.39 -6.80
CA LEU A 105 -15.46 2.22 -7.33
C LEU A 105 -16.78 1.44 -7.31
N PRO A 106 -17.92 2.13 -7.16
CA PRO A 106 -19.22 1.49 -7.26
C PRO A 106 -19.39 0.86 -8.66
N PRO A 107 -20.08 -0.30 -8.76
CA PRO A 107 -20.36 -0.95 -10.04
C PRO A 107 -20.97 0.02 -11.05
N CYS A 108 -20.67 -0.13 -12.34
CA CYS A 108 -21.17 0.78 -13.39
C CYS A 108 -22.71 0.84 -13.49
N GLN A 109 -23.44 -0.09 -12.89
CA GLN A 109 -24.90 -0.14 -12.89
C GLN A 109 -25.51 0.45 -11.60
N ALA A 110 -24.69 0.73 -10.59
CA ALA A 110 -25.15 1.34 -9.35
C ALA A 110 -25.15 2.87 -9.50
N ARG A 111 -26.14 3.53 -8.88
CA ARG A 111 -26.13 4.99 -8.74
C ARG A 111 -24.86 5.40 -8.00
N ARG A 112 -24.07 6.29 -8.62
CA ARG A 112 -22.79 6.74 -8.05
C ARG A 112 -22.97 8.02 -7.27
N ALA A 113 -22.64 7.99 -5.99
CA ALA A 113 -22.51 9.19 -5.19
C ALA A 113 -21.12 9.81 -5.41
N PRO A 114 -20.99 11.15 -5.53
CA PRO A 114 -19.70 11.83 -5.61
C PRO A 114 -19.02 11.91 -4.23
N ILE A 115 -18.91 10.76 -3.56
CA ILE A 115 -18.39 10.61 -2.21
C ILE A 115 -17.25 9.60 -2.24
N VAL A 116 -16.12 9.94 -1.64
CA VAL A 116 -14.95 9.06 -1.51
C VAL A 116 -14.67 8.87 -0.03
N PHE A 117 -14.59 7.63 0.42
CA PHE A 117 -14.22 7.24 1.77
C PHE A 117 -12.76 6.77 1.80
N THR A 118 -11.99 7.24 2.77
CA THR A 118 -10.61 6.80 3.00
C THR A 118 -10.41 6.26 4.41
N ALA A 119 -9.43 5.36 4.57
CA ALA A 119 -8.99 4.86 5.87
C ALA A 119 -7.49 4.56 5.85
N PRO A 120 -6.64 5.60 5.89
CA PRO A 120 -5.20 5.46 5.73
C PRO A 120 -4.53 4.77 6.93
N HIS A 121 -5.10 4.85 8.13
CA HIS A 121 -4.48 4.35 9.35
C HIS A 121 -4.80 2.88 9.66
N THR A 122 -5.17 2.07 8.66
CA THR A 122 -5.27 0.61 8.83
C THR A 122 -3.91 -0.10 8.90
N LEU A 123 -2.82 0.66 8.89
CA LEU A 123 -1.43 0.27 9.11
C LEU A 123 -0.78 1.16 10.17
N GLU A 124 0.33 0.69 10.76
CA GLU A 124 1.25 1.59 11.45
C GLU A 124 2.03 2.42 10.42
N LEU A 125 2.01 3.74 10.55
CA LEU A 125 2.59 4.67 9.56
C LEU A 125 3.65 5.58 10.16
N GLN A 126 4.68 5.89 9.37
CA GLN A 126 5.72 6.85 9.77
C GLN A 126 5.23 8.30 9.65
N ARG A 127 5.67 9.13 10.60
CA ARG A 127 5.33 10.56 10.71
C ARG A 127 6.59 11.44 10.80
N ASP A 128 7.62 11.11 10.02
CA ASP A 128 8.80 11.96 9.75
C ASP A 128 9.49 12.58 10.98
N GLY A 129 9.78 11.73 11.98
CA GLY A 129 10.42 12.15 13.23
C GLY A 129 9.43 12.33 14.40
N CYS A 130 8.13 12.30 14.13
CA CYS A 130 7.09 12.17 15.15
C CYS A 130 6.84 10.70 15.52
N VAL A 131 6.10 10.50 16.61
CA VAL A 131 5.65 9.18 17.05
C VAL A 131 4.84 8.51 15.93
N THR A 132 5.22 7.29 15.55
CA THR A 132 4.53 6.43 14.60
C THR A 132 3.02 6.40 14.86
N HIS A 133 2.21 6.51 13.80
CA HIS A 133 0.76 6.36 13.92
C HIS A 133 0.44 4.92 14.31
N ALA A 134 -0.27 4.72 15.42
CA ALA A 134 -0.78 3.39 15.79
C ALA A 134 -1.83 2.90 14.79
N ARG A 135 -1.91 1.60 14.54
CA ARG A 135 -2.95 1.04 13.68
C ARG A 135 -4.35 1.31 14.26
N GLU A 136 -5.27 1.75 13.42
CA GLU A 136 -6.68 1.89 13.74
C GLU A 136 -7.46 0.71 13.17
N ASP A 137 -7.85 -0.20 14.07
CA ASP A 137 -8.61 -1.38 13.69
C ASP A 137 -10.01 -1.02 13.17
N TYR A 138 -10.51 -1.80 12.22
CA TYR A 138 -11.86 -1.70 11.63
C TYR A 138 -12.17 -0.43 10.81
N THR A 139 -11.38 0.64 10.84
CA THR A 139 -11.67 1.87 10.08
C THR A 139 -11.79 1.62 8.58
N GLY A 140 -10.91 0.79 8.00
CA GLY A 140 -11.02 0.36 6.60
C GLY A 140 -12.28 -0.46 6.30
N THR A 141 -12.72 -1.31 7.24
CA THR A 141 -13.98 -2.05 7.09
C THR A 141 -15.17 -1.11 7.13
N ILE A 142 -15.18 -0.14 8.05
CA ILE A 142 -16.24 0.87 8.16
C ILE A 142 -16.29 1.72 6.88
N ALA A 143 -15.16 2.26 6.43
CA ALA A 143 -15.06 3.07 5.22
C ALA A 143 -15.55 2.32 3.97
N LEU A 144 -15.14 1.06 3.80
CA LEU A 144 -15.61 0.22 2.69
C LEU A 144 -17.13 0.00 2.76
N ARG A 145 -17.68 -0.32 3.93
CA ARG A 145 -19.12 -0.52 4.09
C ARG A 145 -19.93 0.75 3.87
N LEU A 146 -19.44 1.91 4.29
CA LEU A 146 -20.08 3.19 4.00
C LEU A 146 -20.09 3.48 2.49
N ALA A 147 -18.98 3.20 1.79
CA ALA A 147 -18.90 3.33 0.34
C ALA A 147 -19.91 2.41 -0.37
N ASP A 148 -19.98 1.13 0.03
CA ASP A 148 -20.94 0.15 -0.51
C ASP A 148 -22.39 0.63 -0.34
N LEU A 149 -22.76 1.08 0.86
CA LEU A 149 -24.14 1.44 1.19
C LEU A 149 -24.62 2.68 0.43
N ILE A 150 -23.73 3.63 0.15
CA ILE A 150 -24.07 4.93 -0.44
C ILE A 150 -23.79 4.96 -1.96
N GLY A 151 -23.14 3.92 -2.49
CA GLY A 151 -22.64 3.94 -3.87
C GLY A 151 -21.49 4.93 -4.06
N GLY A 152 -20.67 5.13 -3.03
CA GLY A 152 -19.45 5.92 -3.07
C GLY A 152 -18.22 5.09 -3.45
N ALA A 153 -17.06 5.74 -3.50
CA ALA A 153 -15.77 5.07 -3.68
C ALA A 153 -15.08 4.81 -2.33
N TYR A 154 -14.23 3.80 -2.27
CA TYR A 154 -13.36 3.50 -1.13
C TYR A 154 -11.90 3.48 -1.56
N ILE A 155 -11.03 4.13 -0.78
CA ILE A 155 -9.58 4.05 -0.94
C ILE A 155 -8.97 3.57 0.38
N GLY A 156 -8.18 2.50 0.31
CA GLY A 156 -7.52 1.91 1.46
C GLY A 156 -6.22 1.22 1.09
N TRP A 157 -5.54 0.64 2.08
CA TRP A 157 -4.43 -0.28 1.80
C TRP A 157 -4.93 -1.61 1.25
N ALA A 158 -4.27 -2.11 0.20
CA ALA A 158 -4.56 -3.43 -0.34
C ALA A 158 -4.32 -4.52 0.73
N THR A 159 -5.09 -5.61 0.70
CA THR A 159 -4.90 -6.73 1.64
C THR A 159 -3.48 -7.28 1.62
N GLN A 160 -2.90 -7.42 0.42
CA GLN A 160 -1.51 -7.85 0.24
C GLN A 160 -0.52 -6.92 0.97
N GLU A 161 -0.75 -5.61 0.92
CA GLU A 161 0.08 -4.63 1.60
C GLU A 161 -0.07 -4.72 3.13
N ARG A 162 -1.29 -4.94 3.61
CA ARG A 162 -1.55 -5.15 5.05
C ARG A 162 -0.84 -6.38 5.59
N ASP A 163 -0.92 -7.49 4.87
CA ASP A 163 -0.25 -8.73 5.24
C ASP A 163 1.28 -8.58 5.22
N ARG A 164 1.80 -7.88 4.20
CA ARG A 164 3.24 -7.60 4.04
C ARG A 164 3.79 -6.74 5.17
N VAL A 165 3.13 -5.63 5.51
CA VAL A 165 3.56 -4.74 6.59
C VAL A 165 3.45 -5.43 7.94
N LYS A 166 2.40 -6.23 8.17
CA LYS A 166 2.28 -7.06 9.38
C LYS A 166 3.47 -8.03 9.50
N ALA A 167 3.85 -8.70 8.42
CA ALA A 167 5.01 -9.60 8.42
C ALA A 167 6.32 -8.83 8.66
N LEU A 168 6.48 -7.65 8.07
CA LEU A 168 7.65 -6.78 8.28
C LEU A 168 7.78 -6.39 9.76
N ILE A 169 6.72 -5.84 10.37
CA ILE A 169 6.72 -5.41 11.78
C ILE A 169 7.03 -6.59 12.70
N ASN A 170 6.47 -7.78 12.44
CA ASN A 170 6.78 -8.97 13.24
C ASN A 170 8.26 -9.36 13.19
N ASN A 171 8.95 -9.06 12.08
CA ASN A 171 10.36 -9.41 11.88
C ASN A 171 11.32 -8.32 12.37
N THR A 172 10.97 -7.04 12.20
CA THR A 172 11.86 -5.90 12.45
C THR A 172 11.48 -5.07 13.68
N GLY A 173 10.25 -5.19 14.16
CA GLY A 173 9.68 -4.33 15.19
C GLY A 173 9.41 -2.89 14.73
N ALA A 174 9.51 -2.58 13.43
CA ALA A 174 9.40 -1.23 12.90
C ALA A 174 8.41 -1.14 11.71
N PRO A 175 7.66 -0.02 11.60
CA PRO A 175 6.78 0.23 10.45
C PRO A 175 7.60 0.41 9.17
N ASP A 176 6.97 0.13 8.03
CA ASP A 176 7.62 0.31 6.73
C ASP A 176 7.88 1.79 6.44
N ALA A 177 9.15 2.16 6.28
CA ALA A 177 9.56 3.54 6.01
C ALA A 177 9.06 4.11 4.68
N SER A 178 8.64 3.25 3.76
CA SER A 178 8.04 3.68 2.49
C SER A 178 6.53 3.98 2.60
N ASN A 179 5.90 3.69 3.75
CA ASN A 179 4.51 3.99 4.05
C ASN A 179 4.42 5.16 5.06
N ARG A 180 4.31 6.37 4.52
CA ARG A 180 4.15 7.61 5.30
C ARG A 180 2.68 7.93 5.55
N ASP A 181 2.40 8.55 6.70
CA ASP A 181 1.10 9.09 7.05
C ASP A 181 0.73 10.25 6.12
N PRO A 182 -0.39 10.18 5.37
CA PRO A 182 -0.78 11.24 4.44
C PRO A 182 -1.02 12.59 5.13
N ASN A 183 -1.31 12.61 6.43
CA ASN A 183 -1.53 13.84 7.21
C ASN A 183 -0.23 14.55 7.63
N TYR A 184 0.93 13.91 7.42
CA TYR A 184 2.25 14.45 7.78
C TYR A 184 3.09 14.77 6.55
N LEU A 185 2.52 14.65 5.35
CA LEU A 185 3.17 15.06 4.12
C LEU A 185 3.19 16.59 3.99
N ARG A 186 4.31 17.13 3.53
CA ARG A 186 4.39 18.54 3.14
C ARG A 186 3.59 18.79 1.87
N ASP A 187 3.21 20.05 1.63
CA ASP A 187 2.43 20.43 0.45
C ASP A 187 3.11 20.04 -0.89
N ASP A 188 4.45 20.13 -0.95
CA ASP A 188 5.23 19.71 -2.13
C ASP A 188 5.23 18.20 -2.35
N GLU A 189 5.00 17.42 -1.30
CA GLU A 189 4.98 15.95 -1.33
C GLU A 189 3.60 15.38 -1.66
N GLN A 190 2.52 16.13 -1.36
CA GLN A 190 1.14 15.69 -1.62
C GLN A 190 0.92 15.36 -3.10
N ARG A 191 1.57 16.09 -4.02
CA ARG A 191 1.45 15.86 -5.47
C ARG A 191 1.84 14.44 -5.88
N ASP A 192 2.85 13.87 -5.25
CA ASP A 192 3.41 12.57 -5.58
C ASP A 192 2.94 11.46 -4.62
N SER A 193 2.11 11.83 -3.64
CA SER A 193 1.51 10.91 -2.69
C SER A 193 0.55 9.93 -3.37
N PRO A 194 0.66 8.61 -3.12
CA PRO A 194 -0.28 7.65 -3.67
C PRO A 194 -1.71 7.91 -3.21
N TRP A 195 -1.91 8.43 -2.00
CA TRP A 195 -3.22 8.77 -1.46
C TRP A 195 -3.89 9.89 -2.25
N PHE A 196 -3.19 11.01 -2.47
CA PHE A 196 -3.72 12.13 -3.26
C PHE A 196 -3.87 11.77 -4.73
N ASN A 197 -3.00 10.92 -5.28
CA ASN A 197 -3.16 10.37 -6.63
C ASN A 197 -4.44 9.53 -6.74
N ALA A 198 -4.69 8.65 -5.77
CA ALA A 198 -5.90 7.83 -5.73
C ALA A 198 -7.16 8.70 -5.56
N LEU A 199 -7.13 9.72 -4.70
CA LEU A 199 -8.23 10.68 -4.52
C LEU A 199 -8.55 11.43 -5.82
N ARG A 200 -7.53 11.94 -6.53
CA ARG A 200 -7.72 12.60 -7.83
C ARG A 200 -8.32 11.66 -8.86
N SER A 201 -7.80 10.44 -8.96
CA SER A 201 -8.30 9.43 -9.89
C SER A 201 -9.75 9.02 -9.57
N ALA A 202 -10.08 8.81 -8.30
CA ALA A 202 -11.45 8.50 -7.87
C ALA A 202 -12.41 9.64 -8.21
N ARG A 203 -12.01 10.89 -7.94
CA ARG A 203 -12.78 12.09 -8.30
C ARG A 203 -13.08 12.15 -9.80
N GLU A 204 -12.06 11.98 -10.64
CA GLU A 204 -12.21 12.01 -12.10
C GLU A 204 -13.16 10.91 -12.60
N GLN A 205 -13.02 9.70 -12.07
CA GLN A 205 -13.84 8.56 -12.47
C GLN A 205 -15.30 8.67 -12.00
N LEU A 206 -15.53 9.15 -10.76
CA LEU A 206 -16.88 9.43 -10.26
C LEU A 206 -17.53 10.58 -11.05
N GLY A 207 -16.78 11.64 -11.33
CA GLY A 207 -17.26 12.79 -12.10
C GLY A 207 -17.67 12.47 -13.51
N ALA A 208 -16.83 11.72 -14.22
CA ALA A 208 -17.13 11.28 -15.58
C ALA A 208 -18.41 10.43 -15.64
N ALA A 209 -18.72 9.69 -14.57
CA ALA A 209 -19.91 8.85 -14.52
C ALA A 209 -21.19 9.66 -14.25
N VAL A 210 -21.18 10.55 -13.25
CA VAL A 210 -22.36 11.37 -12.92
C VAL A 210 -22.73 12.31 -14.08
N LEU A 211 -21.74 12.89 -14.77
CA LEU A 211 -21.98 13.70 -15.98
C LEU A 211 -22.75 12.94 -17.06
N ARG A 212 -22.44 11.64 -17.24
CA ARG A 212 -23.09 10.79 -18.24
C ARG A 212 -24.51 10.40 -17.85
N GLU A 213 -24.77 10.18 -16.57
CA GLU A 213 -26.06 9.70 -16.08
C GLU A 213 -27.11 10.81 -15.96
N GLU A 214 -26.72 11.99 -15.48
CA GLU A 214 -27.69 13.03 -15.12
C GLU A 214 -27.66 14.27 -16.04
N GLY A 215 -26.69 14.36 -16.96
CA GLY A 215 -26.48 15.58 -17.76
C GLY A 215 -26.18 16.83 -16.92
N ARG A 216 -25.83 16.63 -15.64
CA ARG A 216 -25.54 17.67 -14.66
C ARG A 216 -24.05 17.73 -14.41
N THR A 217 -23.50 18.94 -14.39
CA THR A 217 -22.14 19.18 -13.94
C THR A 217 -22.04 18.94 -12.43
N VAL A 218 -21.26 17.94 -12.02
CA VAL A 218 -20.92 17.75 -10.60
C VAL A 218 -20.10 18.94 -10.13
N VAL A 219 -20.66 19.74 -9.22
CA VAL A 219 -20.01 20.95 -8.72
C VAL A 219 -19.11 20.66 -7.51
N GLY A 220 -19.22 19.49 -6.88
CA GLY A 220 -18.42 19.14 -5.71
C GLY A 220 -18.38 17.65 -5.40
N TYR A 221 -17.37 17.26 -4.61
CA TYR A 221 -17.18 15.92 -4.09
C TYR A 221 -17.04 16.00 -2.58
N LEU A 222 -17.57 15.00 -1.88
CA LEU A 222 -17.33 14.84 -0.45
C LEU A 222 -16.24 13.79 -0.25
N HIS A 223 -15.13 14.20 0.36
CA HIS A 223 -14.14 13.27 0.87
C HIS A 223 -14.41 13.06 2.36
N VAL A 224 -14.56 11.80 2.77
CA VAL A 224 -14.74 11.39 4.16
C VAL A 224 -13.56 10.54 4.57
N ASP A 225 -12.74 11.06 5.47
CA ASP A 225 -11.61 10.32 6.03
C ASP A 225 -12.00 9.68 7.36
N VAL A 226 -11.99 8.35 7.42
CA VAL A 226 -12.48 7.56 8.54
C VAL A 226 -11.32 7.25 9.48
N HIS A 227 -11.40 7.79 10.69
CA HIS A 227 -10.42 7.58 11.76
C HIS A 227 -11.02 6.88 12.96
N GLY A 228 -10.19 6.07 13.60
CA GLY A 228 -10.44 5.54 14.93
C GLY A 228 -10.20 6.63 15.97
N THR A 229 -11.00 6.59 17.04
CA THR A 229 -10.71 7.37 18.24
C THR A 229 -10.50 6.42 19.41
N ARG A 230 -9.70 6.84 20.37
CA ARG A 230 -9.65 6.14 21.66
C ARG A 230 -11.03 6.24 22.30
N ASP A 231 -11.46 5.16 22.93
CA ASP A 231 -12.67 5.20 23.75
C ASP A 231 -12.59 6.37 24.73
N PRO A 232 -13.70 7.10 24.94
CA PRO A 232 -13.74 8.14 25.96
C PRO A 232 -13.34 7.51 27.30
N PRO A 233 -12.59 8.24 28.15
CA PRO A 233 -12.28 7.74 29.47
C PRO A 233 -13.59 7.41 30.18
N VAL A 234 -13.64 6.25 30.85
CA VAL A 234 -14.76 5.93 31.74
C VAL A 234 -14.63 6.89 32.92
N TRP A 235 -15.38 7.99 32.91
CA TRP A 235 -15.60 8.75 34.13
C TRP A 235 -16.44 7.86 35.04
N GLU A 236 -15.89 7.47 36.19
CA GLU A 236 -16.70 6.99 37.30
C GLU A 236 -17.75 8.08 37.55
N VAL A 237 -19.01 7.73 37.30
CA VAL A 237 -20.12 8.61 37.65
C VAL A 237 -20.19 8.54 39.17
N ASP A 238 -19.60 9.53 39.84
CA ASP A 238 -19.75 9.74 41.29
C ASP A 238 -21.23 9.80 41.69
#